data_AF-A0A0R0JSF3-F1
#
_entry.id   AF-A0A0R0JSF3-F1
#
_cell.length_a   1.000
_cell.length_b   1.000
_cell.length_c   1.000
_cell.angle_alpha   90.00
_cell.angle_beta   90.00
_cell.angle_gamma   90.00
#
_symmetry.space_group_name_H-M   'P 1'
#
loop_
_entity.id
_entity.type
_entity.pdbx_description
1 polymer ?
#
loop_
_entity_poly.entity_id
_entity_poly.type
_entity_poly.pdbx_seq_one_letter_code
_entity_poly.pdbx_strand_id
1 'polypeptide(L)'
;MALKAAIDSVKGRIEDLKTSIPQQRTKNKECATVVSQHRLGGHILVHNRILGFHVEGGRGVKFTFKNINVDNPNEEFFFTIRLEDDIYTLLNCKPSVKDTDEVIHELNKTNGLFKFVRTMRKKFQEAVAQGSLSMTTNEHQESAFMSASAPVLSISTITEGNENQDEPIKGNAHLQKQVNRRRVKSPGSASSVCQSPRLKEMKRCGGCSPARYLILMRHAGSCRALIANKLTCKLRHTQVLDV
;
A
#
# COMPACT_ATOMS: atom_id res chain seq x y z
N MET A 1 -8.51 -58.57 -17.71
CA MET A 1 -9.32 -57.81 -16.74
C MET A 1 -8.79 -56.40 -16.49
N ALA A 2 -7.48 -56.21 -16.22
CA ALA A 2 -6.90 -54.89 -15.89
C ALA A 2 -7.06 -53.80 -16.98
N LEU A 3 -6.86 -54.13 -18.27
CA LEU A 3 -6.95 -53.14 -19.36
C LEU A 3 -8.35 -52.51 -19.48
N LYS A 4 -9.41 -53.31 -19.31
CA LYS A 4 -10.79 -52.82 -19.38
C LYS A 4 -11.10 -51.83 -18.25
N ALA A 5 -10.70 -52.17 -17.03
CA ALA A 5 -10.84 -51.28 -15.88
C ALA A 5 -10.07 -49.96 -16.05
N ALA A 6 -8.88 -49.99 -16.66
CA ALA A 6 -8.12 -48.78 -16.96
C ALA A 6 -8.82 -47.89 -18.00
N ILE A 7 -9.39 -48.48 -19.07
CA ILE A 7 -10.16 -47.75 -20.08
C ILE A 7 -11.40 -47.10 -19.46
N ASP A 8 -12.14 -47.85 -18.63
CA ASP A 8 -13.35 -47.34 -17.97
C ASP A 8 -13.02 -46.21 -16.98
N SER A 9 -11.89 -46.31 -16.26
CA SER A 9 -11.38 -45.24 -15.40
C SER A 9 -11.02 -43.96 -16.17
N VAL A 10 -10.33 -44.08 -17.31
CA VAL A 10 -9.98 -42.93 -18.15
C VAL A 10 -11.24 -42.28 -18.74
N LYS A 11 -12.22 -43.08 -19.18
CA LYS A 11 -13.53 -42.56 -19.64
C LYS A 11 -14.23 -41.75 -18.55
N GLY A 12 -14.25 -42.24 -17.31
CA GLY A 12 -14.80 -41.50 -16.17
C GLY A 12 -14.15 -40.13 -16.00
N ARG A 13 -12.82 -40.07 -15.98
CA ARG A 13 -12.07 -38.81 -15.86
C ARG A 13 -12.32 -37.84 -17.02
N ILE A 14 -12.52 -38.34 -18.24
CA ILE A 14 -12.84 -37.50 -19.41
C ILE A 14 -14.22 -36.88 -19.26
N GLU A 15 -15.22 -37.62 -18.80
CA GLU A 15 -16.58 -37.09 -18.59
C GLU A 15 -16.62 -36.09 -17.42
N ASP A 16 -15.88 -36.34 -16.33
CA ASP A 16 -15.70 -35.38 -15.23
C ASP A 16 -15.03 -34.08 -15.72
N LEU A 17 -14.00 -34.20 -16.57
CA LEU A 17 -13.33 -33.04 -17.16
C LEU A 17 -14.28 -32.28 -18.10
N LYS A 18 -15.06 -33.00 -18.91
CA LYS A 18 -16.02 -32.41 -19.86
C LYS A 18 -17.14 -31.65 -19.18
N THR A 19 -17.59 -32.10 -18.01
CA THR A 19 -18.61 -31.41 -17.21
C THR A 19 -18.04 -30.22 -16.42
N SER A 20 -16.79 -30.31 -15.94
CA SER A 20 -16.14 -29.21 -15.21
C SER A 20 -15.75 -28.01 -16.10
N ILE A 21 -15.41 -28.22 -17.38
CA ILE A 21 -15.01 -27.13 -18.29
C ILE A 21 -16.11 -26.06 -18.47
N PRO A 22 -17.37 -26.39 -18.81
CA PRO A 22 -18.45 -25.41 -18.88
C PRO A 22 -18.65 -24.66 -17.56
N GLN A 23 -18.61 -25.35 -16.43
CA GLN A 23 -18.75 -24.72 -15.12
C GLN A 23 -17.64 -23.70 -14.84
N GLN A 24 -16.39 -24.03 -15.16
CA GLN A 24 -15.25 -23.11 -15.06
C GLN A 24 -15.42 -21.90 -15.99
N ARG A 25 -15.90 -22.11 -17.22
CA ARG A 25 -16.18 -21.02 -18.18
C ARG A 25 -17.28 -20.09 -17.68
N THR A 26 -18.35 -20.62 -17.11
CA THR A 26 -19.43 -19.83 -16.52
C THR A 26 -18.92 -18.99 -15.34
N LYS A 27 -18.18 -19.60 -14.41
CA LYS A 27 -17.54 -18.87 -13.29
C LYS A 27 -16.60 -17.76 -13.78
N ASN A 28 -15.78 -18.05 -14.80
CA ASN A 28 -14.90 -17.04 -15.40
C ASN A 28 -15.69 -15.91 -16.09
N LYS A 29 -16.80 -16.22 -16.78
CA LYS A 29 -17.69 -15.21 -17.37
C LYS A 29 -18.38 -14.36 -16.32
N GLU A 30 -18.94 -14.97 -15.27
CA GLU A 30 -19.52 -14.25 -14.13
C GLU A 30 -18.49 -13.29 -13.53
N CYS A 31 -17.26 -13.77 -13.35
CA CYS A 31 -16.20 -12.96 -12.79
C CYS A 31 -15.78 -11.82 -13.73
N ALA A 32 -15.66 -12.09 -15.03
CA ALA A 32 -15.41 -11.06 -16.04
C ALA A 32 -16.53 -10.02 -16.08
N THR A 33 -17.79 -10.43 -15.97
CA THR A 33 -18.95 -9.54 -15.89
C THR A 33 -18.91 -8.71 -14.62
N VAL A 34 -18.59 -9.29 -13.46
CA VAL A 34 -18.46 -8.54 -12.20
C VAL A 34 -17.28 -7.58 -12.24
N VAL A 35 -16.14 -7.97 -12.83
CA VAL A 35 -14.98 -7.09 -13.05
C VAL A 35 -15.35 -5.94 -13.98
N SER A 36 -16.11 -6.21 -15.05
CA SER A 36 -16.58 -5.21 -16.01
C SER A 36 -17.63 -4.28 -15.41
N GLN A 37 -18.52 -4.80 -14.56
CA GLN A 37 -19.45 -4.01 -13.76
C GLN A 37 -18.70 -3.21 -12.70
N HIS A 38 -17.57 -3.68 -12.17
CA HIS A 38 -16.67 -2.88 -11.34
C HIS A 38 -15.81 -1.89 -12.14
N ARG A 39 -15.82 -1.95 -13.49
CA ARG A 39 -15.41 -0.81 -14.31
C ARG A 39 -16.46 0.33 -14.25
N LEU A 40 -17.61 0.12 -13.60
CA LEU A 40 -18.43 1.22 -13.07
C LEU A 40 -17.71 1.89 -11.91
N GLY A 41 -16.98 2.94 -12.27
CA GLY A 41 -16.60 3.97 -11.35
C GLY A 41 -15.21 4.47 -11.68
N GLY A 42 -15.12 5.43 -12.60
CA GLY A 42 -13.94 6.29 -12.74
C GLY A 42 -13.46 6.79 -11.37
N HIS A 43 -14.35 6.88 -10.38
CA HIS A 43 -14.01 7.07 -8.98
C HIS A 43 -13.01 6.03 -8.42
N ILE A 44 -13.17 4.70 -8.51
CA ILE A 44 -12.20 3.78 -7.85
C ILE A 44 -10.79 3.94 -8.44
N LEU A 45 -10.65 4.06 -9.76
CA LEU A 45 -9.34 4.27 -10.41
C LEU A 45 -8.76 5.65 -10.09
N VAL A 46 -9.58 6.70 -10.12
CA VAL A 46 -9.17 8.06 -9.75
C VAL A 46 -8.79 8.13 -8.26
N HIS A 47 -9.54 7.48 -7.38
CA HIS A 47 -9.23 7.42 -5.95
C HIS A 47 -8.01 6.53 -5.68
N ASN A 48 -7.76 5.49 -6.50
CA ASN A 48 -6.52 4.73 -6.45
C ASN A 48 -5.32 5.59 -6.83
N ARG A 49 -5.48 6.44 -7.85
CA ARG A 49 -4.49 7.41 -8.28
C ARG A 49 -4.23 8.49 -7.22
N ILE A 50 -5.27 8.97 -6.53
CA ILE A 50 -5.16 10.03 -5.51
C ILE A 50 -4.41 9.52 -4.26
N LEU A 51 -4.69 8.29 -3.80
CA LEU A 51 -4.08 7.77 -2.56
C LEU A 51 -2.76 7.02 -2.78
N GLY A 52 -2.39 6.77 -4.04
CA GLY A 52 -1.18 6.04 -4.39
C GLY A 52 -1.16 4.55 -3.99
N PHE A 53 -2.25 3.98 -3.51
CA PHE A 53 -2.26 2.62 -2.96
C PHE A 53 -3.03 1.61 -3.83
N HIS A 54 -2.40 0.47 -4.15
CA HIS A 54 -3.08 -0.66 -4.79
C HIS A 54 -2.55 -2.01 -4.32
N VAL A 55 -3.40 -3.02 -4.45
CA VAL A 55 -3.05 -4.42 -4.17
C VAL A 55 -3.14 -5.23 -5.45
N GLU A 56 -2.17 -6.12 -5.65
CA GLU A 56 -2.14 -7.03 -6.78
C GLU A 56 -1.90 -8.46 -6.28
N GLY A 57 -2.61 -9.43 -6.85
CA GLY A 57 -2.35 -10.84 -6.58
C GLY A 57 -1.34 -11.42 -7.58
N GLY A 58 -0.50 -12.35 -7.12
CA GLY A 58 0.46 -13.10 -7.93
C GLY A 58 0.97 -14.34 -7.20
N ARG A 59 2.29 -14.58 -7.19
CA ARG A 59 2.92 -15.62 -6.32
C ARG A 59 2.68 -15.36 -4.81
N GLY A 60 2.48 -14.10 -4.45
CA GLY A 60 1.93 -13.65 -3.18
C GLY A 60 0.95 -12.52 -3.42
N VAL A 61 0.72 -11.69 -2.43
CA VAL A 61 -0.08 -10.47 -2.54
C VAL A 61 0.85 -9.28 -2.40
N LYS A 62 0.99 -8.51 -3.49
CA LYS A 62 1.83 -7.32 -3.58
C LYS A 62 1.01 -6.10 -3.16
N PHE A 63 1.52 -5.35 -2.21
CA PHE A 63 0.99 -4.09 -1.75
C PHE A 63 1.92 -2.99 -2.25
N THR A 64 1.40 -2.08 -3.05
CA THR A 64 2.18 -1.01 -3.67
C THR A 64 1.65 0.34 -3.21
N PHE A 65 2.58 1.21 -2.85
CA PHE A 65 2.36 2.58 -2.46
C PHE A 65 3.11 3.52 -3.42
N LYS A 66 2.45 4.62 -3.74
CA LYS A 66 2.92 5.82 -4.43
C LYS A 66 2.59 7.02 -3.54
N ASN A 67 3.04 8.19 -3.93
CA ASN A 67 2.84 9.43 -3.18
C ASN A 67 3.43 9.34 -1.75
N ILE A 68 4.53 8.61 -1.57
CA ILE A 68 5.29 8.59 -0.32
C ILE A 68 6.40 9.64 -0.40
N ASN A 69 7.21 9.59 -1.44
CA ASN A 69 8.22 10.61 -1.73
C ASN A 69 7.55 11.83 -2.36
N VAL A 70 7.64 12.99 -1.70
CA VAL A 70 7.06 14.25 -2.18
C VAL A 70 7.79 14.75 -3.42
N ASP A 71 9.11 14.50 -3.50
CA ASP A 71 9.95 14.91 -4.64
C ASP A 71 9.71 14.02 -5.86
N ASN A 72 9.33 12.75 -5.64
CA ASN A 72 9.01 11.79 -6.68
C ASN A 72 7.72 11.01 -6.38
N PRO A 73 6.53 11.60 -6.61
CA PRO A 73 5.25 10.99 -6.23
C PRO A 73 4.94 9.70 -7.00
N ASN A 74 5.59 9.48 -8.15
CA ASN A 74 5.42 8.27 -8.95
C ASN A 74 6.30 7.11 -8.50
N GLU A 75 7.23 7.34 -7.56
CA GLU A 75 8.09 6.31 -6.98
C GLU A 75 7.24 5.22 -6.31
N GLU A 76 7.56 3.96 -6.62
CA GLU A 76 6.85 2.79 -6.11
C GLU A 76 7.58 2.15 -4.94
N PHE A 77 6.92 2.15 -3.78
CA PHE A 77 7.31 1.41 -2.60
C PHE A 77 6.40 0.21 -2.48
N PHE A 78 6.95 -0.99 -2.28
CA PHE A 78 6.11 -2.17 -2.22
C PHE A 78 6.67 -3.26 -1.32
N PHE A 79 5.75 -4.08 -0.83
CA PHE A 79 6.09 -5.36 -0.24
C PHE A 79 5.16 -6.45 -0.77
N THR A 80 5.58 -7.71 -0.69
CA THR A 80 4.79 -8.86 -1.10
C THR A 80 4.75 -9.87 0.02
N ILE A 81 3.56 -10.21 0.51
CA ILE A 81 3.36 -11.23 1.54
C ILE A 81 2.69 -12.47 0.96
N ARG A 82 2.98 -13.63 1.54
CA ARG A 82 2.39 -14.91 1.18
C ARG A 82 1.89 -15.60 2.46
N LEU A 83 0.63 -16.01 2.48
CA LEU A 83 0.00 -16.69 3.63
C LEU A 83 -0.12 -18.19 3.38
N GLU A 84 0.73 -19.01 3.98
CA GLU A 84 0.82 -20.48 3.83
C GLU A 84 0.68 -21.12 5.20
N ASP A 85 -0.18 -22.14 5.35
CA ASP A 85 -0.39 -22.84 6.63
C ASP A 85 -0.63 -21.89 7.81
N ASP A 86 -1.45 -20.87 7.58
CA ASP A 86 -1.76 -19.77 8.51
C ASP A 86 -0.56 -18.89 8.93
N ILE A 87 0.59 -19.06 8.28
CA ILE A 87 1.81 -18.27 8.49
C ILE A 87 2.02 -17.29 7.32
N TYR A 88 2.16 -16.02 7.67
CA TYR A 88 2.59 -14.95 6.79
C TYR A 88 4.10 -14.96 6.61
N THR A 89 4.53 -15.01 5.36
CA THR A 89 5.93 -14.87 4.93
C THR A 89 6.09 -13.64 4.05
N LEU A 90 7.18 -12.90 4.24
CA LEU A 90 7.55 -11.79 3.37
C LEU A 90 8.38 -12.32 2.20
N LEU A 91 7.93 -12.09 0.96
CA LEU A 91 8.62 -12.52 -0.25
C LEU A 91 9.56 -11.46 -0.83
N ASN A 92 9.18 -10.18 -0.71
CA ASN A 92 9.91 -9.06 -1.29
C ASN A 92 9.52 -7.77 -0.58
N CYS A 93 10.46 -6.85 -0.40
CA CYS A 93 10.22 -5.50 0.12
C CYS A 93 11.20 -4.55 -0.58
N LYS A 94 10.69 -3.51 -1.21
CA LYS A 94 11.49 -2.49 -1.89
C LYS A 94 10.96 -1.09 -1.56
N PRO A 95 11.81 -0.18 -1.05
CA PRO A 95 13.15 -0.43 -0.52
C PRO A 95 13.13 -1.39 0.68
N SER A 96 14.28 -1.96 1.03
CA SER A 96 14.41 -2.73 2.28
C SER A 96 14.26 -1.76 3.46
N VAL A 97 13.46 -2.13 4.46
CA VAL A 97 13.26 -1.33 5.68
C VAL A 97 13.69 -2.13 6.90
N LYS A 98 14.28 -1.44 7.89
CA LYS A 98 14.71 -2.07 9.14
C LYS A 98 13.53 -2.63 9.93
N ASP A 99 13.79 -3.66 10.72
CA ASP A 99 12.84 -4.31 11.63
C ASP A 99 11.64 -4.96 10.93
N THR A 100 11.74 -5.26 9.64
CA THR A 100 10.62 -5.89 8.91
C THR A 100 10.27 -7.26 9.49
N ASP A 101 11.26 -8.00 9.98
CA ASP A 101 11.05 -9.31 10.61
C ASP A 101 10.25 -9.22 11.92
N GLU A 102 10.43 -8.16 12.71
CA GLU A 102 9.62 -7.94 13.91
C GLU A 102 8.16 -7.64 13.53
N VAL A 103 7.98 -6.83 12.49
CA VAL A 103 6.65 -6.47 11.99
C VAL A 103 5.92 -7.68 11.38
N ILE A 104 6.63 -8.59 10.71
CA ILE A 104 6.04 -9.86 10.21
C ILE A 104 5.75 -10.84 11.36
N HIS A 105 6.59 -10.88 12.40
CA HIS A 105 6.35 -11.69 13.58
C HIS A 105 5.09 -11.22 14.34
N GLU A 106 4.92 -9.90 14.47
CA GLU A 106 3.71 -9.30 15.04
C GLU A 106 2.46 -9.64 14.22
N LEU A 107 2.56 -9.60 12.89
CA LEU A 107 1.45 -9.97 12.00
C LEU A 107 1.04 -11.43 12.21
N ASN A 108 2.00 -12.34 12.31
CA ASN A 108 1.73 -13.76 12.58
C ASN A 108 1.09 -13.98 13.95
N LYS A 109 1.47 -13.20 14.97
CA LYS A 109 0.89 -13.29 16.32
C LYS A 109 -0.53 -12.73 16.40
N THR A 110 -0.80 -11.61 15.74
CA THR A 110 -2.05 -10.85 15.90
C THR A 110 -3.07 -11.08 14.78
N ASN A 111 -2.65 -11.66 13.66
CA ASN A 111 -3.39 -11.68 12.39
C ASN A 111 -3.84 -10.28 11.94
N GLY A 112 -3.10 -9.25 12.37
CA GLY A 112 -3.46 -7.83 12.25
C GLY A 112 -3.04 -7.20 10.92
N LEU A 113 -3.56 -7.68 9.78
CA LEU A 113 -3.13 -7.19 8.45
C LEU A 113 -3.27 -5.67 8.28
N PHE A 114 -4.33 -5.06 8.82
CA PHE A 114 -4.53 -3.60 8.75
C PHE A 114 -3.40 -2.84 9.45
N LYS A 115 -3.00 -3.32 10.64
CA LYS A 115 -1.91 -2.72 11.43
C LYS A 115 -0.59 -2.90 10.68
N PHE A 116 -0.33 -4.10 10.16
CA PHE A 116 0.86 -4.40 9.37
C PHE A 116 1.02 -3.46 8.15
N VAL A 117 -0.03 -3.31 7.33
CA VAL A 117 0.01 -2.45 6.13
C VAL A 117 0.27 -0.98 6.51
N ARG A 118 -0.31 -0.51 7.62
CA ARG A 118 -0.09 0.84 8.14
C ARG A 118 1.35 1.04 8.64
N THR A 119 1.90 0.07 9.37
CA THR A 119 3.29 0.10 9.84
C THR A 119 4.27 0.13 8.68
N MET A 120 4.07 -0.70 7.66
CA MET A 120 4.94 -0.71 6.47
C MET A 120 4.93 0.63 5.72
N ARG A 121 3.76 1.26 5.58
CA ARG A 121 3.66 2.61 4.98
C ARG A 121 4.49 3.63 5.76
N LYS A 122 4.40 3.63 7.10
CA LYS A 122 5.21 4.50 7.96
C LYS A 122 6.71 4.24 7.80
N LYS A 123 7.13 2.97 7.80
CA LYS A 123 8.54 2.59 7.58
C LYS A 123 9.06 3.09 6.23
N PHE A 124 8.25 3.06 5.17
CA PHE A 124 8.61 3.66 3.88
C PHE A 124 8.71 5.20 3.96
N GLN A 125 7.80 5.88 4.66
CA GLN A 125 7.87 7.33 4.89
C GLN A 125 9.15 7.71 5.66
N GLU A 126 9.50 6.95 6.70
CA GLU A 126 10.73 7.12 7.48
C GLU A 126 11.98 6.91 6.61
N ALA A 127 12.00 5.88 5.77
CA ALA A 127 13.11 5.60 4.87
C ALA A 127 13.35 6.72 3.84
N VAL A 128 12.27 7.37 3.38
CA VAL A 128 12.36 8.55 2.51
C VAL A 128 12.89 9.76 3.29
N ALA A 129 12.36 10.02 4.49
CA ALA A 129 12.80 11.14 5.33
C ALA A 129 14.27 11.03 5.74
N GLN A 130 14.79 9.81 5.87
CA GLN A 130 16.20 9.53 6.16
C GLN A 130 17.12 9.55 4.92
N GLY A 131 16.58 9.83 3.71
CA GLY A 131 17.39 10.06 2.52
C GLY A 131 18.07 8.83 1.92
N SER A 132 17.45 7.63 1.99
CA SER A 132 18.02 6.35 1.55
C SER A 132 19.21 5.87 2.41
N LEU A 133 18.98 4.83 3.22
CA LEU A 133 20.03 4.17 4.01
C LEU A 133 20.19 2.70 3.59
N SER A 134 20.97 2.55 2.51
CA SER A 134 22.08 1.59 2.34
C SER A 134 21.88 0.09 2.64
N MET A 135 22.07 -0.69 1.57
CA MET A 135 22.76 -1.99 1.51
C MET A 135 23.17 -2.61 2.85
N THR A 136 22.36 -3.51 3.40
CA THR A 136 22.90 -4.64 4.19
C THR A 136 23.12 -5.80 3.25
N THR A 137 24.28 -5.80 2.59
CA THR A 137 24.90 -7.03 2.11
C THR A 137 25.29 -7.81 3.37
N ASN A 138 24.47 -8.80 3.76
CA ASN A 138 24.92 -9.87 4.65
C ASN A 138 25.85 -10.77 3.83
N GLU A 139 27.07 -10.30 3.57
CA GLU A 139 28.19 -11.16 3.21
C GLU A 139 29.19 -11.15 4.35
N HIS A 140 29.26 -12.32 4.95
CA HIS A 140 30.25 -12.82 5.88
C HIS A 140 31.67 -12.40 5.47
N GLN A 141 32.25 -11.39 6.11
CA GLN A 141 33.69 -11.13 6.05
C GLN A 141 34.32 -11.36 7.42
N GLU A 142 35.14 -12.40 7.43
CA GLU A 142 36.00 -12.79 8.54
C GLU A 142 37.03 -11.68 8.80
N SER A 143 36.99 -11.17 10.03
CA SER A 143 38.13 -10.80 10.88
C SER A 143 39.52 -10.79 10.22
N ALA A 144 40.09 -9.59 10.00
CA ALA A 144 41.46 -9.27 10.40
C ALA A 144 41.74 -7.75 10.35
N PHE A 145 41.70 -7.12 11.52
CA PHE A 145 42.69 -6.18 12.05
C PHE A 145 43.61 -5.41 11.07
N MET A 146 43.60 -4.07 11.12
CA MET A 146 44.61 -3.28 11.86
C MET A 146 44.37 -1.78 11.70
N SER A 147 44.47 -1.10 12.85
CA SER A 147 44.28 0.33 13.08
C SER A 147 45.64 1.05 13.08
N ALA A 148 45.70 2.26 12.51
CA ALA A 148 46.75 3.23 12.82
C ALA A 148 46.19 4.67 12.72
N SER A 149 46.34 5.41 13.83
CA SER A 149 46.08 6.85 14.03
C SER A 149 47.00 7.74 13.16
N ALA A 150 46.86 9.05 12.97
CA ALA A 150 46.52 10.13 13.92
C ALA A 150 46.19 11.48 13.19
N PRO A 151 45.66 12.51 13.90
CA PRO A 151 45.13 13.76 13.34
C PRO A 151 46.10 14.96 13.45
N VAL A 152 45.87 16.04 12.67
CA VAL A 152 46.52 17.35 12.88
C VAL A 152 45.53 18.51 12.68
N LEU A 153 45.57 19.43 13.63
CA LEU A 153 44.82 20.68 13.86
C LEU A 153 45.26 21.83 12.92
N SER A 154 44.40 22.84 12.68
CA SER A 154 44.61 24.28 13.04
C SER A 154 43.73 25.30 12.26
N ILE A 155 42.93 26.08 13.02
CA ILE A 155 42.69 27.56 13.09
C ILE A 155 43.27 28.45 11.94
N SER A 156 42.76 29.61 11.49
CA SER A 156 42.01 30.79 12.02
C SER A 156 41.63 31.72 10.82
N THR A 157 40.45 32.36 10.75
CA THR A 157 40.07 33.75 11.15
C THR A 157 40.43 34.89 10.16
N ILE A 158 39.37 35.53 9.61
CA ILE A 158 39.11 36.90 9.10
C ILE A 158 40.07 37.63 8.14
N THR A 159 39.50 38.30 7.13
CA THR A 159 39.61 39.76 6.87
C THR A 159 38.60 40.20 5.78
N GLU A 160 38.06 41.40 6.00
CA GLU A 160 36.95 42.10 5.32
C GLU A 160 37.32 42.71 3.95
N GLY A 161 36.30 43.06 3.16
CA GLY A 161 36.44 43.80 1.91
C GLY A 161 35.18 44.58 1.51
N ASN A 162 35.20 45.88 1.83
CA ASN A 162 34.63 47.08 1.16
C ASN A 162 33.19 47.12 0.58
N GLU A 163 32.35 47.87 1.30
CA GLU A 163 31.69 49.15 0.94
C GLU A 163 31.42 49.48 -0.56
N ASN A 164 30.16 49.79 -0.89
CA ASN A 164 29.74 51.02 -1.58
C ASN A 164 28.21 51.22 -1.50
N GLN A 165 27.85 52.27 -0.76
CA GLN A 165 26.75 53.27 -0.86
C GLN A 165 25.57 53.03 -1.82
N ASP A 166 24.33 53.13 -1.31
CA ASP A 166 23.44 54.30 -1.54
C ASP A 166 22.11 54.16 -0.75
N GLU A 167 21.72 55.26 -0.08
CA GLU A 167 20.60 55.45 0.88
C GLU A 167 19.34 56.02 0.14
N PRO A 168 18.19 56.34 0.79
CA PRO A 168 16.87 55.77 0.48
C PRO A 168 15.82 56.85 0.19
N ILE A 169 14.69 56.47 -0.43
CA ILE A 169 13.54 57.37 -0.54
C ILE A 169 12.24 56.66 -0.12
N LYS A 170 11.65 57.26 0.93
CA LYS A 170 10.29 57.15 1.47
C LYS A 170 9.19 56.96 0.42
N GLY A 171 8.16 56.18 0.76
CA GLY A 171 6.89 56.22 0.03
C GLY A 171 5.81 55.28 0.55
N ASN A 172 5.18 55.66 1.66
CA ASN A 172 3.94 55.07 2.21
C ASN A 172 2.79 55.12 1.19
N ALA A 173 2.15 53.98 0.91
CA ALA A 173 0.74 53.95 0.51
C ALA A 173 0.08 52.61 0.89
N HIS A 174 -0.44 52.58 2.11
CA HIS A 174 -1.38 51.60 2.63
C HIS A 174 -2.69 51.60 1.82
N LEU A 175 -2.93 50.54 1.03
CA LEU A 175 -4.20 50.29 0.34
C LEU A 175 -5.13 49.48 1.24
N GLN A 176 -6.08 50.21 1.82
CA GLN A 176 -7.26 49.72 2.52
C GLN A 176 -8.30 49.13 1.56
N LYS A 177 -9.15 48.26 2.13
CA LYS A 177 -10.49 47.75 1.72
C LYS A 177 -10.41 46.23 1.51
N GLN A 178 -11.15 45.38 2.23
CA GLN A 178 -12.51 45.56 2.74
C GLN A 178 -12.78 44.47 3.81
N VAL A 179 -12.86 44.86 5.09
CA VAL A 179 -13.39 44.00 6.15
C VAL A 179 -14.87 44.29 6.28
N ASN A 180 -15.72 43.41 5.73
CA ASN A 180 -17.17 43.52 5.90
C ASN A 180 -17.60 42.70 7.13
N ARG A 181 -17.60 43.35 8.29
CA ARG A 181 -18.27 42.85 9.50
C ARG A 181 -19.78 42.90 9.26
N ARG A 182 -20.39 41.76 8.92
CA ARG A 182 -21.82 41.53 9.17
C ARG A 182 -22.00 40.50 10.27
N ARG A 183 -22.32 41.04 11.44
CA ARG A 183 -22.94 40.38 12.59
C ARG A 183 -24.22 39.68 12.13
N VAL A 184 -24.16 38.38 11.93
CA VAL A 184 -25.35 37.51 11.87
C VAL A 184 -25.14 36.40 12.88
N LYS A 185 -26.12 36.29 13.77
CA LYS A 185 -26.19 35.29 14.84
C LYS A 185 -26.24 33.90 14.19
N SER A 186 -25.26 33.04 14.47
CA SER A 186 -25.29 31.63 14.05
C SER A 186 -25.87 30.78 15.18
N PRO A 187 -27.08 30.23 15.02
CA PRO A 187 -27.46 28.96 15.61
C PRO A 187 -27.36 27.86 14.54
N GLY A 188 -26.95 26.66 14.94
CA GLY A 188 -27.24 25.45 14.18
C GLY A 188 -26.03 24.78 13.54
N SER A 189 -25.56 23.75 14.23
CA SER A 189 -24.72 22.67 13.74
C SER A 189 -25.03 22.26 12.29
N ALA A 190 -24.07 22.43 11.39
CA ALA A 190 -24.06 21.80 10.08
C ALA A 190 -22.84 20.87 10.00
N SER A 191 -22.94 19.72 10.67
CA SER A 191 -22.10 18.57 10.35
C SER A 191 -22.54 18.09 8.97
N SER A 192 -21.69 18.27 7.96
CA SER A 192 -21.87 17.71 6.63
C SER A 192 -21.67 16.19 6.72
N VAL A 193 -22.76 15.50 7.03
CA VAL A 193 -22.86 14.05 7.01
C VAL A 193 -22.88 13.60 5.54
N CYS A 194 -21.70 13.27 4.99
CA CYS A 194 -21.57 12.48 3.77
C CYS A 194 -22.07 11.03 4.03
N GLN A 195 -23.37 10.86 4.28
CA GLN A 195 -24.02 9.55 4.37
C GLN A 195 -24.33 9.05 2.97
N SER A 196 -23.41 8.29 2.40
CA SER A 196 -23.71 7.45 1.25
C SER A 196 -24.79 6.41 1.64
N PRO A 197 -25.87 6.22 0.86
CA PRO A 197 -26.95 5.27 1.17
C PRO A 197 -26.55 3.79 1.22
N ARG A 198 -25.27 3.44 1.00
CA ARG A 198 -24.80 2.04 0.91
C ARG A 198 -24.25 1.46 2.21
N LEU A 199 -24.41 2.15 3.34
CA LEU A 199 -23.86 1.76 4.65
C LEU A 199 -24.91 1.20 5.64
N LYS A 200 -25.96 0.52 5.15
CA LYS A 200 -26.96 -0.14 6.03
C LYS A 200 -27.01 -1.66 5.96
N GLU A 201 -26.14 -2.32 5.20
CA GLU A 201 -26.13 -3.79 5.11
C GLU A 201 -24.71 -4.40 5.17
N MET A 202 -23.90 -3.92 6.12
CA MET A 202 -22.67 -4.60 6.50
C MET A 202 -22.56 -4.73 8.03
N LYS A 203 -23.68 -5.14 8.63
CA LYS A 203 -23.73 -5.72 9.97
C LYS A 203 -24.09 -7.19 9.79
N ARG A 204 -23.25 -8.11 10.27
CA ARG A 204 -23.43 -9.59 10.32
C ARG A 204 -22.90 -10.50 9.19
N CYS A 205 -21.83 -10.15 8.49
CA CYS A 205 -21.01 -11.18 7.84
C CYS A 205 -19.83 -11.55 8.73
N GLY A 206 -20.03 -12.54 9.61
CA GLY A 206 -19.04 -13.20 10.46
C GLY A 206 -17.99 -13.99 9.67
N GLY A 207 -17.30 -13.34 8.73
CA GLY A 207 -16.28 -13.97 7.89
C GLY A 207 -15.24 -12.97 7.36
N CYS A 208 -15.01 -11.89 8.10
CA CYS A 208 -14.37 -10.68 7.61
C CYS A 208 -12.85 -10.57 7.83
N SER A 209 -12.14 -11.63 8.18
CA SER A 209 -10.68 -11.53 8.31
C SER A 209 -10.05 -11.20 6.95
N PRO A 210 -9.16 -10.18 6.86
CA PRO A 210 -8.38 -9.91 5.66
C PRO A 210 -7.57 -11.12 5.17
N ALA A 211 -7.17 -12.02 6.08
CA ALA A 211 -6.52 -13.29 5.77
C ALA A 211 -7.30 -14.09 4.71
N ARG A 212 -8.64 -14.08 4.80
CA ARG A 212 -9.51 -14.77 3.84
C ARG A 212 -9.36 -14.22 2.42
N TYR A 213 -9.12 -12.92 2.24
CA TYR A 213 -8.88 -12.35 0.91
C TYR A 213 -7.55 -12.79 0.34
N LEU A 214 -6.52 -12.91 1.19
CA LEU A 214 -5.20 -13.38 0.79
C LEU A 214 -5.25 -14.84 0.33
N ILE A 215 -5.95 -15.69 1.07
CA ILE A 215 -6.19 -17.09 0.69
C ILE A 215 -6.97 -17.17 -0.62
N LEU A 216 -8.07 -16.42 -0.74
CA LEU A 216 -8.89 -16.40 -1.95
C LEU A 216 -8.09 -15.96 -3.18
N MET A 217 -7.21 -14.97 -3.05
CA MET A 217 -6.38 -14.50 -4.17
C MET A 217 -5.44 -15.57 -4.73
N ARG A 218 -4.98 -16.53 -3.92
CA ARG A 218 -4.12 -17.64 -4.40
C ARG A 218 -4.84 -18.49 -5.45
N HIS A 219 -6.12 -18.80 -5.22
CA HIS A 219 -6.88 -19.76 -6.04
C HIS A 219 -7.79 -19.11 -7.08
N ALA A 220 -7.94 -17.79 -7.06
CA ALA A 220 -9.00 -17.10 -7.77
C ALA A 220 -8.89 -17.06 -9.30
N GLY A 221 -7.81 -17.54 -9.92
CA GLY A 221 -7.64 -17.48 -11.38
C GLY A 221 -8.01 -16.10 -11.95
N SER A 222 -9.04 -16.05 -12.79
CA SER A 222 -9.59 -14.83 -13.42
C SER A 222 -10.16 -13.80 -12.41
N CYS A 223 -10.61 -14.23 -11.24
CA CYS A 223 -11.18 -13.36 -10.20
C CYS A 223 -10.18 -12.63 -9.32
N ARG A 224 -8.88 -12.88 -9.52
CA ARG A 224 -7.81 -12.33 -8.69
C ARG A 224 -7.88 -10.80 -8.60
N ALA A 225 -8.08 -10.12 -9.74
CA ALA A 225 -8.21 -8.66 -9.80
C ALA A 225 -9.42 -8.15 -9.00
N LEU A 226 -10.55 -8.85 -9.05
CA LEU A 226 -11.76 -8.49 -8.30
C LEU A 226 -11.52 -8.58 -6.78
N ILE A 227 -10.86 -9.65 -6.33
CA ILE A 227 -10.57 -9.86 -4.91
C ILE A 227 -9.54 -8.85 -4.42
N ALA A 228 -8.52 -8.55 -5.23
CA ALA A 228 -7.53 -7.52 -4.93
C ALA A 228 -8.18 -6.13 -4.80
N ASN A 229 -9.12 -5.79 -5.70
CA ASN A 229 -9.91 -4.56 -5.59
C ASN A 229 -10.77 -4.54 -4.32
N LYS A 230 -11.45 -5.64 -3.98
CA LYS A 230 -12.22 -5.74 -2.73
C LYS A 230 -11.34 -5.57 -1.48
N LEU A 231 -10.15 -6.18 -1.46
CA LEU A 231 -9.20 -6.02 -0.36
C LEU A 231 -8.69 -4.57 -0.29
N THR A 232 -8.36 -3.97 -1.44
CA THR A 232 -7.96 -2.56 -1.54
C THR A 232 -9.05 -1.65 -0.96
N CYS A 233 -10.32 -1.84 -1.33
CA CYS A 233 -11.44 -1.10 -0.74
C CYS A 233 -11.58 -1.32 0.77
N LYS A 234 -11.36 -2.55 1.26
CA LYS A 234 -11.47 -2.88 2.69
C LYS A 234 -10.37 -2.25 3.54
N LEU A 235 -9.14 -2.24 3.02
CA LEU A 235 -7.99 -1.56 3.65
C LEU A 235 -8.15 -0.04 3.66
N ARG A 236 -8.85 0.53 2.66
CA ARG A 236 -9.14 1.98 2.61
C ARG A 236 -10.15 2.41 3.67
N HIS A 237 -11.25 1.68 3.81
CA HIS A 237 -12.31 2.03 4.76
C HIS A 237 -11.87 2.04 6.23
N THR A 238 -10.72 1.45 6.54
CA THR A 238 -10.17 1.31 7.90
C THR A 238 -9.16 2.39 8.25
N GLN A 239 -9.15 3.54 7.56
CA GLN A 239 -8.24 4.67 7.80
C GLN A 239 -6.74 4.30 7.74
N VAL A 240 -6.38 3.25 6.99
CA VAL A 240 -4.96 2.87 6.77
C VAL A 240 -4.19 3.99 6.04
N LEU A 241 -4.88 4.99 5.48
CA LEU A 241 -4.33 6.05 4.63
C LEU A 241 -4.48 7.47 5.21
N ASP A 242 -5.03 7.65 6.43
CA ASP A 242 -5.10 8.96 7.12
C ASP A 242 -3.80 9.29 7.90
N VAL A 243 -2.65 8.87 7.39
CA VAL A 243 -1.29 9.24 7.88
C VAL A 243 -0.38 9.46 6.67
#